data_AF-A0A4R6URJ5-F1
#
_entry.id   AF-A0A4R6URJ5-F1
#
_cell.length_a   1.000
_cell.length_b   1.000
_cell.length_c   1.000
_cell.angle_alpha   90.00
_cell.angle_beta   90.00
_cell.angle_gamma   90.00
#
_symmetry.space_group_name_H-M   'P 1'
#
loop_
_entity.id
_entity.type
_entity.pdbx_description
1 polymer ?
#
loop_
_entity_poly.entity_id
_entity_poly.type
_entity_poly.pdbx_seq_one_letter_code
_entity_poly.pdbx_strand_id
1 'polypeptide(L)'
;MKLKISAVLLKEEVRIADAISNKPDIRSVRFQIDEHTAHLFWRKSQSQPKWIDLFEAVDGINVADFKSENPQAVLALLVEERVICFTFGHARHLIESIKIEKYFGLKVALNISDPELLKSIDKSSIDKVPFQSRSQSSRYVSINEFEFKFDWEILKSITGVVESAERRVRPYILHGCS
;
A
#
# COMPACT_ATOMS: atom_id res chain seq x y z
N MET A 1 6.63 15.66 -7.91
CA MET A 1 6.52 14.19 -7.79
C MET A 1 5.68 13.86 -6.56
N LYS A 2 4.61 13.05 -6.66
CA LYS A 2 3.79 12.67 -5.50
C LYS A 2 4.42 11.45 -4.83
N LEU A 3 4.72 11.54 -3.53
CA LEU A 3 5.17 10.40 -2.73
C LEU A 3 4.00 9.42 -2.56
N LYS A 4 4.20 8.15 -2.91
CA LYS A 4 3.23 7.07 -2.65
C LYS A 4 3.74 6.25 -1.48
N ILE A 5 3.03 6.32 -0.35
CA ILE A 5 3.26 5.50 0.84
C ILE A 5 2.06 4.58 0.99
N SER A 6 2.30 3.31 1.32
CA SER A 6 1.24 2.37 1.70
C SER A 6 1.46 1.91 3.14
N ALA A 7 0.39 1.94 3.93
CA ALA A 7 0.38 1.46 5.31
C ALA A 7 -0.33 0.11 5.40
N VAL A 8 0.21 -0.81 6.20
CA VAL A 8 -0.41 -2.08 6.55
C VAL A 8 -0.31 -2.32 8.06
N LEU A 9 -1.34 -2.94 8.63
CA LEU A 9 -1.35 -3.36 10.03
C LEU A 9 -0.96 -4.84 10.11
N LEU A 10 -0.10 -5.20 11.06
CA LEU A 10 0.20 -6.60 11.35
C LEU A 10 -0.82 -7.20 12.33
N LYS A 11 -0.94 -8.53 12.29
CA LYS A 11 -1.72 -9.28 13.28
C LYS A 11 -1.13 -9.10 14.69
N GLU A 12 -1.97 -9.29 15.69
CA GLU A 12 -1.65 -9.01 17.11
C GLU A 12 -0.47 -9.81 17.63
N GLU A 13 -0.31 -11.04 17.16
CA GLU A 13 0.77 -11.94 17.55
C GLU A 13 2.14 -11.59 16.92
N VAL A 14 2.20 -10.64 15.97
CA VAL A 14 3.41 -10.34 15.21
C VAL A 14 4.19 -9.20 15.86
N ARG A 15 5.41 -9.50 16.29
CA ARG A 15 6.33 -8.50 16.85
C ARG A 15 7.04 -7.70 15.76
N ILE A 16 7.51 -6.51 16.11
CA ILE A 16 8.25 -5.62 15.20
C ILE A 16 9.52 -6.28 14.62
N ALA A 17 10.18 -7.16 15.39
CA ALA A 17 11.36 -7.89 14.94
C ALA A 17 11.03 -8.93 13.85
N ASP A 18 9.80 -9.45 13.86
CA ASP A 18 9.32 -10.49 12.94
C ASP A 18 8.52 -9.90 11.76
N ALA A 19 8.41 -8.57 11.69
CA ALA A 19 7.63 -7.84 10.71
C ALA A 19 8.12 -8.06 9.27
N ILE A 20 9.42 -8.30 9.10
CA ILE A 20 10.08 -8.39 7.79
C ILE A 20 10.66 -9.79 7.57
N SER A 21 10.53 -10.30 6.34
CA SER A 21 11.16 -11.56 5.94
C SER A 21 12.67 -11.50 6.10
N ASN A 22 13.26 -12.56 6.64
CA ASN A 22 14.70 -12.67 6.79
C ASN A 22 15.37 -12.79 5.39
N LYS A 23 15.95 -11.69 4.90
CA LYS A 23 16.76 -11.68 3.66
C LYS A 23 18.14 -11.09 3.97
N PRO A 24 19.21 -11.63 3.36
CA PRO A 24 20.59 -11.31 3.73
C PRO A 24 20.98 -9.83 3.54
N ASP A 25 20.33 -9.12 2.61
CA ASP A 25 20.70 -7.75 2.25
C ASP A 25 19.88 -6.66 2.97
N ILE A 26 19.12 -7.02 4.00
CA ILE A 26 18.29 -6.08 4.74
C ILE A 26 19.12 -5.43 5.84
N ARG A 27 19.24 -4.11 5.75
CA ARG A 27 19.79 -3.27 6.82
C ARG A 27 18.63 -2.76 7.67
N SER A 28 18.91 -2.51 8.96
CA SER A 28 17.88 -1.97 9.83
C SER A 28 18.44 -1.09 10.94
N VAL A 29 17.63 -0.16 11.43
CA VAL A 29 17.95 0.74 12.55
C VAL A 29 16.71 0.92 13.42
N ARG A 30 16.92 0.88 14.74
CA ARG A 30 15.89 1.16 15.74
C ARG A 30 16.04 2.58 16.25
N PHE A 31 14.91 3.25 16.42
CA PHE A 31 14.83 4.62 16.92
C PHE A 31 13.44 4.86 17.52
N GLN A 32 13.20 6.05 18.05
CA GLN A 32 11.89 6.46 18.55
C GLN A 32 11.33 7.58 17.66
N ILE A 33 10.02 7.53 17.42
CA ILE A 33 9.25 8.62 16.82
C ILE A 33 8.26 9.04 17.91
N ASP A 34 8.43 10.26 18.43
CA ASP A 34 7.75 10.72 19.64
C ASP A 34 7.96 9.72 20.79
N GLU A 35 6.88 9.13 21.31
CA GLU A 35 6.92 8.11 22.38
C GLU A 35 6.86 6.67 21.84
N HIS A 36 6.84 6.49 20.52
CA HIS A 36 6.65 5.20 19.88
C HIS A 36 7.96 4.56 19.42
N THR A 37 8.07 3.24 19.61
CA THR A 37 9.22 2.47 19.13
C THR A 37 9.11 2.28 17.62
N ALA A 38 10.15 2.67 16.89
CA ALA A 38 10.24 2.59 15.45
C ALA A 38 11.42 1.71 15.00
N HIS A 39 11.22 0.93 13.95
CA HIS A 39 12.26 0.13 13.32
C HIS A 39 12.20 0.33 11.81
N LEU A 40 13.23 0.98 11.25
CA LEU A 40 13.35 1.17 9.81
C LEU A 40 14.20 0.04 9.24
N PHE A 41 13.66 -0.65 8.24
CA PHE A 41 14.33 -1.66 7.44
C PHE A 41 14.50 -1.13 6.02
N TRP A 42 15.65 -1.35 5.41
CA TRP A 42 15.85 -0.97 4.02
C TRP A 42 16.83 -1.90 3.30
N ARG A 43 16.67 -1.95 1.98
CA ARG A 43 17.57 -2.64 1.06
C ARG A 43 17.61 -1.92 -0.27
N LYS A 44 18.60 -2.24 -1.08
CA LYS A 44 18.60 -1.93 -2.51
C LYS A 44 18.32 -3.23 -3.26
N SER A 45 17.36 -3.22 -4.17
CA SER A 45 17.22 -4.31 -5.14
C SER A 45 17.86 -3.88 -6.45
N GLN A 46 18.79 -4.69 -6.95
CA GLN A 46 19.31 -4.52 -8.30
C GLN A 46 18.46 -5.36 -9.25
N SER A 47 18.09 -4.78 -10.38
CA SER A 47 17.37 -5.48 -11.44
C SER A 47 17.85 -5.02 -12.81
N GLN A 48 18.00 -5.96 -13.72
CA GLN A 48 18.25 -5.68 -15.13
C GLN A 48 16.91 -5.59 -15.87
N PRO A 49 16.72 -4.60 -16.76
CA PRO A 49 15.50 -4.50 -17.54
C PRO A 49 15.40 -5.66 -18.55
N LYS A 50 14.31 -6.43 -18.54
CA LYS A 50 14.13 -7.59 -19.45
C LYS A 50 14.26 -7.27 -20.94
N TRP A 51 14.01 -6.02 -21.35
CA TRP A 51 14.10 -5.63 -22.75
C TRP A 51 15.56 -5.53 -23.23
N ILE A 52 16.54 -5.47 -22.33
CA ILE A 52 17.95 -5.35 -22.73
C ILE A 52 18.43 -6.63 -23.43
N ASP A 53 17.82 -7.77 -23.12
CA ASP A 53 18.10 -9.07 -23.73
C ASP A 53 17.89 -9.03 -25.26
N LEU A 54 17.07 -8.10 -25.77
CA LEU A 54 16.86 -7.86 -27.21
C LEU A 54 18.10 -7.31 -27.92
N PHE A 55 19.06 -6.75 -27.17
CA PHE A 55 20.23 -6.06 -27.69
C PHE A 55 21.54 -6.83 -27.42
N GLU A 56 21.48 -8.04 -26.87
CA GLU A 56 22.66 -8.86 -26.56
C GLU A 56 23.56 -9.13 -27.77
N ALA A 57 22.97 -9.25 -28.97
CA ALA A 57 23.68 -9.53 -30.21
C ALA A 57 24.13 -8.27 -30.97
N VAL A 58 23.92 -7.08 -30.42
CA VAL A 58 24.30 -5.81 -31.05
C VAL A 58 25.69 -5.41 -30.60
N ASP A 59 26.65 -5.44 -31.52
CA ASP A 59 28.01 -5.01 -31.26
C ASP A 59 28.05 -3.56 -30.75
N GLY A 60 28.79 -3.33 -29.66
CA GLY A 60 28.94 -2.01 -29.03
C GLY A 60 27.95 -1.71 -27.89
N ILE A 61 26.98 -2.58 -27.61
CA ILE A 61 26.08 -2.44 -26.46
C ILE A 61 26.56 -3.36 -25.32
N ASN A 62 26.97 -2.77 -24.20
CA ASN A 62 27.27 -3.53 -22.99
C ASN A 62 26.03 -3.60 -22.09
N VAL A 63 25.43 -4.78 -22.03
CA VAL A 63 24.26 -5.07 -21.18
C VAL A 63 24.50 -4.72 -19.70
N ALA A 64 25.75 -4.82 -19.23
CA ALA A 64 26.10 -4.50 -17.84
C ALA A 64 25.92 -3.02 -17.48
N ASP A 65 25.85 -2.12 -18.46
CA ASP A 65 25.64 -0.69 -18.24
C ASP A 65 24.18 -0.39 -17.83
N PHE A 66 23.26 -1.31 -18.10
CA PHE A 66 21.83 -1.15 -17.87
C PHE A 66 21.39 -1.84 -16.58
N LYS A 67 21.69 -1.21 -15.44
CA LYS A 67 21.27 -1.68 -14.11
C LYS A 67 20.38 -0.64 -13.42
N SER A 68 19.25 -1.09 -12.90
CA SER A 68 18.41 -0.28 -12.01
C SER A 68 18.68 -0.64 -10.57
N GLU A 69 19.03 0.35 -9.75
CA GLU A 69 19.02 0.25 -8.30
C GLU A 69 17.72 0.85 -7.76
N ASN A 70 16.88 0.02 -7.15
CA ASN A 70 15.64 0.47 -6.54
C ASN A 70 15.76 0.41 -5.00
N PRO A 71 15.86 1.56 -4.31
CA PRO A 71 15.80 1.60 -2.86
C PRO A 71 14.39 1.22 -2.38
N GLN A 72 14.35 0.38 -1.36
CA GLN A 72 13.12 -0.12 -0.75
C GLN A 72 13.24 0.01 0.76
N ALA A 73 12.19 0.47 1.42
CA ALA A 73 12.19 0.59 2.87
C ALA A 73 10.83 0.25 3.48
N VAL A 74 10.86 -0.27 4.70
CA VAL A 74 9.69 -0.46 5.55
C VAL A 74 9.98 0.18 6.89
N LEU A 75 9.13 1.10 7.31
CA LEU A 75 9.12 1.63 8.67
C LEU A 75 8.06 0.90 9.46
N ALA A 76 8.47 0.09 10.44
CA ALA A 76 7.56 -0.52 11.39
C ALA A 76 7.47 0.37 12.64
N LEU A 77 6.25 0.66 13.09
CA LEU A 77 5.95 1.51 14.23
C LEU A 77 5.09 0.72 15.21
N LEU A 78 5.49 0.68 16.48
CA LEU A 78 4.72 0.07 17.56
C LEU A 78 3.86 1.13 18.25
N VAL A 79 2.54 1.01 18.14
CA VAL A 79 1.54 1.90 18.74
C VAL A 79 0.53 1.02 19.47
N GLU A 80 0.34 1.22 20.78
CA GLU A 80 -0.64 0.47 21.59
C GLU A 80 -0.56 -1.05 21.37
N GLU A 81 0.65 -1.63 21.44
CA GLU A 81 0.91 -3.06 21.20
C GLU A 81 0.65 -3.56 19.77
N ARG A 82 0.26 -2.68 18.85
CA ARG A 82 0.03 -2.98 17.43
C ARG A 82 1.18 -2.48 16.57
N VAL A 83 1.57 -3.29 15.59
CA VAL A 83 2.64 -2.92 14.64
C VAL A 83 2.04 -2.43 13.33
N ILE A 84 2.28 -1.17 13.00
CA ILE A 84 1.92 -0.54 11.73
C ILE A 84 3.17 -0.42 10.86
N CYS A 85 3.11 -0.92 9.63
CA CYS A 85 4.21 -0.87 8.68
C CYS A 85 3.91 0.10 7.54
N PHE A 86 4.74 1.13 7.39
CA PHE A 86 4.74 2.02 6.23
C PHE A 86 5.77 1.55 5.22
N THR A 87 5.31 1.26 4.00
CA THR A 87 6.13 0.74 2.92
C THR A 87 6.45 1.84 1.92
N PHE A 88 7.72 1.90 1.52
CA PHE A 88 8.26 2.87 0.58
C PHE A 88 8.83 2.16 -0.64
N GLY A 89 8.52 2.68 -1.84
CA GLY A 89 8.85 2.01 -3.09
C GLY A 89 8.16 0.64 -3.17
N HIS A 90 8.83 -0.35 -3.76
CA HIS A 90 8.27 -1.68 -3.94
C HIS A 90 8.45 -2.59 -2.69
N ALA A 91 8.51 -2.03 -1.47
CA ALA A 91 8.88 -2.77 -0.27
C ALA A 91 7.79 -3.68 0.35
N ARG A 92 6.53 -3.63 -0.12
CA ARG A 92 5.43 -4.43 0.45
C ARG A 92 5.73 -5.94 0.48
N HIS A 93 6.45 -6.45 -0.51
CA HIS A 93 6.84 -7.85 -0.59
C HIS A 93 7.89 -8.28 0.47
N LEU A 94 8.43 -7.34 1.24
CA LEU A 94 9.31 -7.63 2.37
C LEU A 94 8.51 -8.07 3.62
N ILE A 95 7.20 -7.82 3.63
CA ILE A 95 6.29 -8.25 4.69
C ILE A 95 5.56 -9.51 4.19
N GLU A 96 5.56 -10.57 4.98
CA GLU A 96 4.80 -11.78 4.65
C GLU A 96 3.30 -11.50 4.70
N SER A 97 2.58 -11.81 3.63
CA SER A 97 1.14 -11.55 3.52
C SER A 97 0.30 -12.23 4.61
N ILE A 98 0.77 -13.36 5.16
CA ILE A 98 0.10 -14.07 6.26
C ILE A 98 0.14 -13.31 7.59
N LYS A 99 1.11 -12.41 7.76
CA LYS A 99 1.30 -11.57 8.96
C LYS A 99 0.48 -10.28 8.91
N ILE A 100 -0.07 -9.93 7.75
CA ILE A 100 -0.85 -8.71 7.53
C ILE A 100 -2.30 -8.93 7.94
N GLU A 101 -2.85 -7.96 8.66
CA GLU A 101 -4.27 -7.89 9.00
C GLU A 101 -5.10 -7.61 7.74
N LYS A 102 -6.05 -8.51 7.43
CA LYS A 102 -6.86 -8.40 6.23
C LYS A 102 -7.82 -7.22 6.32
N TYR A 103 -8.01 -6.54 5.19
CA TYR A 103 -8.95 -5.42 5.04
C TYR A 103 -8.69 -4.22 5.97
N PHE A 104 -7.55 -4.15 6.66
CA PHE A 104 -7.23 -3.02 7.54
C PHE A 104 -7.35 -1.68 6.79
N GLY A 105 -6.66 -1.53 5.65
CA GLY A 105 -6.69 -0.29 4.88
C GLY A 105 -8.09 0.09 4.38
N LEU A 106 -8.93 -0.91 4.07
CA LEU A 106 -10.32 -0.68 3.66
C LEU A 106 -11.18 -0.24 4.85
N LYS A 107 -11.06 -0.91 6.01
CA LYS A 107 -11.75 -0.51 7.25
C LYS A 107 -11.36 0.90 7.67
N VAL A 108 -10.07 1.23 7.65
CA VAL A 108 -9.59 2.59 7.95
C VAL A 108 -10.18 3.59 6.97
N ALA A 109 -10.09 3.33 5.66
CA ALA A 109 -10.62 4.24 4.65
C ALA A 109 -12.13 4.46 4.82
N LEU A 110 -12.90 3.40 5.11
CA LEU A 110 -14.33 3.51 5.39
C LEU A 110 -14.63 4.31 6.66
N ASN A 111 -13.85 4.12 7.71
CA ASN A 111 -14.08 4.78 9.00
C ASN A 111 -13.77 6.28 8.97
N ILE A 112 -12.81 6.70 8.15
CA ILE A 112 -12.36 8.10 8.14
C ILE A 112 -12.85 8.89 6.92
N SER A 113 -13.33 8.23 5.87
CA SER A 113 -13.85 8.93 4.69
C SER A 113 -15.29 9.36 4.93
N ASP A 114 -15.63 10.55 4.43
CA ASP A 114 -17.01 11.00 4.40
C ASP A 114 -17.78 10.22 3.30
N PRO A 115 -18.85 9.48 3.66
CA PRO A 115 -19.65 8.71 2.69
C PRO A 115 -20.38 9.58 1.65
N GLU A 116 -20.50 10.89 1.87
CA GLU A 116 -21.05 11.86 0.92
C GLU A 116 -19.99 12.42 -0.04
N LEU A 117 -18.71 12.25 0.26
CA LEU A 117 -17.59 12.84 -0.49
C LEU A 117 -16.65 11.78 -1.09
N LEU A 118 -17.21 10.82 -1.81
CA LEU A 118 -16.46 9.76 -2.48
C LEU A 118 -16.12 10.12 -3.92
N LYS A 119 -14.95 9.67 -4.37
CA LYS A 119 -14.40 9.93 -5.71
C LYS A 119 -14.44 8.70 -6.61
N SER A 120 -14.14 7.53 -6.04
CA SER A 120 -14.22 6.26 -6.74
C SER A 120 -14.43 5.09 -5.80
N ILE A 121 -15.09 4.04 -6.31
CA ILE A 121 -15.19 2.74 -5.65
C ILE A 121 -14.80 1.63 -6.63
N ASP A 122 -14.18 0.58 -6.09
CA ASP A 122 -13.99 -0.68 -6.81
C ASP A 122 -14.86 -1.76 -6.14
N LYS A 123 -15.61 -2.51 -6.93
CA LYS A 123 -16.54 -3.54 -6.45
C LYS A 123 -16.42 -4.83 -7.25
N SER A 124 -16.79 -5.94 -6.62
CA SER A 124 -16.75 -7.28 -7.21
C SER A 124 -18.06 -8.01 -6.96
N SER A 125 -18.68 -8.58 -8.00
CA SER A 125 -19.90 -9.37 -7.82
C SER A 125 -19.62 -10.73 -7.16
N ILE A 126 -20.62 -11.23 -6.43
CA ILE A 126 -20.62 -12.55 -5.77
C ILE A 126 -21.37 -13.55 -6.67
N ASP A 127 -20.89 -13.72 -7.90
CA ASP A 127 -21.44 -14.66 -8.87
C ASP A 127 -20.50 -15.86 -9.08
N LYS A 128 -21.00 -16.92 -9.75
CA LYS A 128 -20.14 -18.04 -10.21
C LYS A 128 -18.98 -17.57 -11.08
N VAL A 129 -19.18 -16.47 -11.80
CA VAL A 129 -18.15 -15.76 -12.56
C VAL A 129 -18.09 -14.32 -12.01
N PRO A 130 -17.10 -13.98 -11.17
CA PRO A 130 -17.06 -12.68 -10.51
C PRO A 130 -16.72 -11.58 -11.51
N PHE A 131 -17.58 -10.56 -11.60
CA PHE A 131 -17.30 -9.35 -12.36
C PHE A 131 -16.70 -8.28 -11.44
N GLN A 132 -15.56 -7.72 -11.85
CA GLN A 132 -14.96 -6.57 -11.18
C GLN A 132 -15.28 -5.31 -11.96
N SER A 133 -15.76 -4.28 -11.25
CA SER A 133 -16.02 -2.97 -11.83
C SER A 133 -15.39 -1.87 -10.99
N ARG A 134 -15.01 -0.79 -11.67
CA ARG A 134 -14.47 0.42 -11.08
C ARG A 134 -15.31 1.59 -11.55
N SER A 135 -15.92 2.30 -10.61
CA SER A 135 -16.74 3.47 -10.88
C SER A 135 -16.04 4.71 -10.33
N GLN A 136 -15.89 5.74 -11.16
CA GLN A 136 -15.26 7.01 -10.78
C GLN A 136 -16.16 8.17 -11.17
N SER A 137 -16.31 9.13 -10.26
CA SER A 137 -17.05 10.36 -10.54
C SER A 137 -16.11 11.52 -10.85
N SER A 138 -16.53 12.42 -11.74
CA SER A 138 -15.83 13.66 -12.02
C SER A 138 -15.85 14.62 -10.82
N ARG A 139 -16.84 14.48 -9.94
CA ARG A 139 -16.99 15.24 -8.69
C ARG A 139 -16.97 14.29 -7.48
N TYR A 140 -17.01 14.85 -6.28
CA TYR A 140 -17.26 14.06 -5.08
C TYR A 140 -18.76 13.81 -4.98
N VAL A 141 -19.14 12.57 -4.73
CA VAL A 141 -20.52 12.09 -4.73
C VAL A 141 -20.73 11.09 -3.61
N SER A 142 -22.00 10.90 -3.24
CA SER A 142 -22.33 9.94 -2.19
C SER A 142 -22.12 8.49 -2.63
N ILE A 143 -21.94 7.58 -1.66
CA ILE A 143 -21.87 6.14 -1.95
C ILE A 143 -23.09 5.60 -2.71
N ASN A 144 -24.26 6.20 -2.51
CA ASN A 144 -25.51 5.80 -3.16
C ASN A 144 -25.47 6.07 -4.67
N GLU A 145 -24.75 7.10 -5.12
CA GLU A 145 -24.59 7.41 -6.55
C GLU A 145 -23.72 6.39 -7.30
N PHE A 146 -22.96 5.55 -6.59
CA PHE A 146 -22.16 4.49 -7.20
C PHE A 146 -22.93 3.17 -7.40
N GLU A 147 -24.24 3.15 -7.10
CA GLU A 147 -25.13 1.99 -7.27
C GLU A 147 -24.54 0.70 -6.67
N PHE A 148 -23.98 0.78 -5.46
CA PHE A 148 -23.40 -0.36 -4.78
C PHE A 148 -24.51 -1.27 -4.22
N LYS A 149 -24.52 -2.54 -4.63
CA LYS A 149 -25.50 -3.54 -4.19
C LYS A 149 -24.97 -4.34 -3.01
N PHE A 150 -25.33 -3.93 -1.79
CA PHE A 150 -24.85 -4.52 -0.54
C PHE A 150 -25.03 -6.05 -0.45
N ASP A 151 -26.05 -6.62 -1.09
CA ASP A 151 -26.35 -8.06 -1.01
C ASP A 151 -25.50 -8.93 -1.95
N TRP A 152 -24.99 -8.36 -3.05
CA TRP A 152 -24.38 -9.12 -4.15
C TRP A 152 -23.01 -8.61 -4.59
N GLU A 153 -22.54 -7.50 -4.01
CA GLU A 153 -21.27 -6.88 -4.34
C GLU A 153 -20.37 -6.75 -3.11
N ILE A 154 -19.08 -7.03 -3.30
CA ILE A 154 -18.03 -6.84 -2.31
C ILE A 154 -17.26 -5.58 -2.66
N LEU A 155 -17.20 -4.64 -1.73
CA LEU A 155 -16.36 -3.45 -1.84
C LEU A 155 -14.88 -3.84 -1.72
N LYS A 156 -14.08 -3.47 -2.72
CA LYS A 156 -12.65 -3.80 -2.81
C LYS A 156 -11.75 -2.63 -2.48
N SER A 157 -12.10 -1.44 -2.96
CA SER A 157 -11.39 -0.22 -2.67
C SER A 157 -12.35 0.95 -2.65
N ILE A 158 -11.97 2.00 -1.93
CA ILE A 158 -12.68 3.27 -1.86
C ILE A 158 -11.64 4.39 -1.93
N THR A 159 -12.03 5.51 -2.50
CA THR A 159 -11.26 6.75 -2.47
C THR A 159 -12.23 7.89 -2.21
N GLY A 160 -12.02 8.61 -1.12
CA GLY A 160 -12.88 9.71 -0.69
C GLY A 160 -12.07 10.84 -0.07
N VAL A 161 -12.79 11.88 0.35
CA VAL A 161 -12.25 12.93 1.20
C VAL A 161 -12.31 12.47 2.64
N VAL A 162 -11.22 12.71 3.36
CA VAL A 162 -11.12 12.46 4.80
C VAL A 162 -11.38 13.79 5.51
N GLU A 163 -12.25 13.78 6.51
CA GLU A 163 -12.47 14.95 7.36
C GLU A 163 -11.24 15.13 8.27
N SER A 164 -10.46 16.18 8.03
CA SER A 164 -9.25 16.44 8.82
C SER A 164 -9.62 17.09 10.15
N ALA A 165 -9.28 16.45 11.27
CA ALA A 165 -9.43 17.04 12.60
C ALA A 165 -8.52 18.26 12.86
N GLU A 166 -7.53 18.55 12.00
CA GLU A 166 -6.70 19.74 12.11
C GLU A 166 -6.56 20.51 10.79
N ARG A 167 -6.90 21.80 10.87
CA ARG A 167 -6.76 22.81 9.82
C ARG A 167 -5.30 22.89 9.36
N ARG A 168 -5.00 22.29 8.21
CA ARG A 168 -4.38 22.93 7.01
C ARG A 168 -3.91 21.88 6.00
N VAL A 169 -4.63 21.84 4.86
CA VAL A 169 -4.11 21.65 3.50
C VAL A 169 -3.82 20.21 3.01
N ARG A 170 -4.81 19.72 2.24
CA ARG A 170 -4.86 18.75 1.12
C ARG A 170 -5.62 17.43 1.40
N PRO A 171 -6.55 17.02 0.51
CA PRO A 171 -7.21 15.73 0.61
C PRO A 171 -6.18 14.62 0.41
N TYR A 172 -5.97 13.81 1.44
CA TYR A 172 -5.19 12.58 1.35
C TYR A 172 -6.07 11.50 0.73
N ILE A 173 -5.67 11.01 -0.44
CA ILE A 173 -6.29 9.84 -1.06
C ILE A 173 -5.71 8.61 -0.37
N LEU A 174 -6.48 8.00 0.53
CA LEU A 174 -6.18 6.66 1.01
C LEU A 174 -6.64 5.65 -0.03
N HIS A 175 -5.71 4.86 -0.55
CA HIS A 175 -6.03 3.66 -1.32
C HIS A 175 -6.10 2.48 -0.35
N GLY A 176 -7.31 2.06 0.01
CA GLY A 176 -7.53 0.76 0.62
C GLY A 176 -7.31 -0.32 -0.43
N CYS A 177 -6.18 -1.03 -0.38
CA CYS A 177 -5.98 -2.25 -1.17
C CYS A 177 -6.09 -3.47 -0.26
N SER A 178 -6.73 -4.53 -0.78
CA SER A 178 -6.82 -5.86 -0.17
C SER A 178 -5.44 -6.49 0.09
#